data_AF-A0AA92ULD1-F1
#
_entry.id   AF-A0AA92ULD1-F1
#
_cell.length_a   1.000
_cell.length_b   1.000
_cell.length_c   1.000
_cell.angle_alpha   90.00
_cell.angle_beta   90.00
_cell.angle_gamma   90.00
#
_symmetry.space_group_name_H-M   'P 1'
#
loop_
_entity.id
_entity.type
_entity.pdbx_description
1 polymer ?
#
loop_
_entity_poly.entity_id
_entity_poly.type
_entity_poly.pdbx_seq_one_letter_code
_entity_poly.pdbx_strand_id
1 'polypeptide(L)'
;MTFFNSIMTCYKKSFDFKGRASKSEYWWFVLYLGLLFGLSIWLNDIDSEIVGGVYVSLIIGTVPAMFSVLVRRFHDVGLSTWSCIKRLLQIAGLSFLGCILLAILGNSILSALIALLWPFIGFLFMFIVLIGDSVYEDDDEE
;
A
#
# COMPACT_ATOMS: atom_id res chain seq x y z
N MET A 1 -19.28 -0.64 3.08
CA MET A 1 -18.93 -0.14 1.73
C MET A 1 -18.89 -1.30 0.75
N THR A 2 -19.38 -1.12 -0.49
CA THR A 2 -19.22 -2.10 -1.60
C THR A 2 -17.89 -1.87 -2.31
N PHE A 3 -17.32 -2.91 -2.93
CA PHE A 3 -16.00 -2.87 -3.60
C PHE A 3 -15.84 -1.69 -4.56
N PHE A 4 -16.74 -1.55 -5.54
CA PHE A 4 -16.68 -0.48 -6.54
C PHE A 4 -16.86 0.92 -5.93
N ASN A 5 -17.73 1.07 -4.93
CA ASN A 5 -17.92 2.35 -4.24
C ASN A 5 -16.67 2.78 -3.49
N SER A 6 -15.94 1.84 -2.88
CA SER A 6 -14.66 2.12 -2.22
C SER A 6 -13.64 2.65 -3.22
N ILE A 7 -13.46 1.96 -4.36
CA ILE A 7 -12.52 2.38 -5.41
C ILE A 7 -12.86 3.79 -5.91
N MET A 8 -14.12 4.03 -6.27
CA MET A 8 -14.56 5.33 -6.77
C MET A 8 -14.35 6.44 -5.72
N THR A 9 -14.58 6.14 -4.44
CA THR A 9 -14.38 7.10 -3.35
C THR A 9 -12.90 7.42 -3.16
N CYS A 10 -12.01 6.43 -3.25
CA CYS A 10 -10.56 6.62 -3.14
C CYS A 10 -10.01 7.49 -4.27
N TYR A 11 -10.48 7.26 -5.50
CA TYR A 11 -10.11 8.10 -6.64
C TYR A 11 -10.69 9.52 -6.55
N LYS A 12 -11.94 9.67 -6.11
CA LYS A 12 -12.55 10.99 -5.91
C LYS A 12 -11.83 11.81 -4.83
N LYS A 13 -11.37 11.15 -3.77
CA LYS A 13 -10.67 11.78 -2.64
C LYS A 13 -9.16 11.70 -2.73
N SER A 14 -8.58 11.45 -3.91
CA SER A 14 -7.14 11.20 -4.04
C SER A 14 -6.23 12.35 -3.58
N PHE A 15 -6.72 13.58 -3.63
CA PHE A 15 -6.00 14.76 -3.16
C PHE A 15 -6.63 15.37 -1.90
N ASP A 16 -7.62 14.70 -1.31
CA ASP A 16 -8.22 15.10 -0.05
C ASP A 16 -7.61 14.29 1.09
N PHE A 17 -6.77 14.97 1.89
CA PHE A 17 -6.09 14.42 3.05
C PHE A 17 -6.85 14.68 4.35
N LYS A 18 -8.01 15.33 4.28
CA LYS A 18 -8.82 15.66 5.46
C LYS A 18 -9.88 14.59 5.68
N GLY A 19 -10.19 14.36 6.94
CA GLY A 19 -11.24 13.44 7.36
C GLY A 19 -10.75 12.02 7.58
N ARG A 20 -11.69 11.08 7.61
CA ARG A 20 -11.48 9.70 8.07
C ARG A 20 -11.84 8.71 6.97
N ALA A 21 -11.14 7.59 6.92
CA ALA A 21 -11.43 6.47 6.02
C ALA A 21 -11.86 5.25 6.84
N SER A 22 -13.00 4.68 6.50
CA SER A 22 -13.48 3.47 7.19
C SER A 22 -12.53 2.30 6.97
N LYS A 23 -12.45 1.36 7.93
CA LYS A 23 -11.68 0.12 7.79
C LYS A 23 -11.99 -0.59 6.47
N SER A 24 -13.28 -0.67 6.11
CA SER A 24 -13.72 -1.32 4.86
C SER A 24 -13.27 -0.60 3.59
N GLU A 25 -13.25 0.74 3.58
CA GLU A 25 -12.80 1.54 2.42
C GLU A 25 -11.33 1.26 2.12
N TYR A 26 -10.49 1.23 3.16
CA TYR A 26 -9.07 0.91 3.05
C TYR A 26 -8.84 -0.52 2.52
N TRP A 27 -9.45 -1.53 3.14
CA TRP A 27 -9.22 -2.94 2.75
C TRP A 27 -9.70 -3.26 1.33
N TRP A 28 -10.83 -2.70 0.90
CA TRP A 28 -11.28 -2.87 -0.48
C TRP A 28 -10.31 -2.24 -1.48
N PHE A 29 -9.72 -1.10 -1.14
CA PHE A 29 -8.76 -0.44 -2.01
C PHE A 29 -7.40 -1.17 -2.04
N VAL A 30 -6.96 -1.76 -0.93
CA VAL A 30 -5.81 -2.67 -0.88
C VAL A 30 -6.03 -3.91 -1.75
N LEU A 31 -7.22 -4.50 -1.70
CA LEU A 31 -7.58 -5.64 -2.56
C LEU A 31 -7.49 -5.24 -4.04
N TYR A 32 -8.01 -4.06 -4.40
CA TYR A 32 -7.90 -3.53 -5.76
C TYR A 32 -6.44 -3.39 -6.24
N LEU A 33 -5.52 -2.91 -5.39
CA LEU A 33 -4.09 -2.92 -5.74
C LEU A 33 -3.55 -4.33 -5.91
N GLY A 34 -3.91 -5.26 -5.04
CA GLY A 34 -3.49 -6.66 -5.16
C GLY A 34 -3.88 -7.25 -6.51
N LEU A 35 -5.10 -6.95 -6.99
CA LEU A 35 -5.56 -7.34 -8.32
C LEU A 35 -4.77 -6.65 -9.45
N LEU A 36 -4.46 -5.35 -9.32
CA LEU A 36 -3.61 -4.65 -10.29
C LEU A 36 -2.20 -5.24 -10.36
N PHE A 37 -1.58 -5.53 -9.22
CA PHE A 37 -0.28 -6.20 -9.18
C PHE A 37 -0.36 -7.62 -9.75
N GLY A 38 -1.42 -8.37 -9.45
CA GLY A 38 -1.65 -9.69 -10.06
C GLY A 38 -1.80 -9.60 -11.59
N LEU A 39 -2.48 -8.57 -12.10
CA LEU A 39 -2.63 -8.32 -13.53
C LEU A 39 -1.27 -8.09 -14.20
N SER A 40 -0.30 -7.49 -13.52
CA SER A 40 1.06 -7.31 -14.08
C SER A 40 1.69 -8.61 -14.54
N ILE A 41 1.47 -9.71 -13.82
CA ILE A 41 2.06 -11.02 -14.14
C ILE A 41 1.52 -11.50 -15.48
N TRP A 42 0.21 -11.35 -15.72
CA TRP A 42 -0.42 -11.71 -16.99
C TRP A 42 -0.03 -10.79 -18.14
N LEU A 43 0.19 -9.51 -17.87
CA LEU A 43 0.57 -8.54 -18.91
C LEU A 43 2.04 -8.67 -19.35
N ASN A 44 2.91 -9.28 -18.55
CA ASN A 44 4.31 -9.51 -18.93
C ASN A 44 4.46 -10.40 -20.17
N ASP A 45 3.49 -11.28 -20.44
CA ASP A 45 3.51 -12.16 -21.62
C ASP A 45 3.04 -11.46 -22.91
N ILE A 46 2.54 -10.22 -22.80
CA ILE A 46 2.04 -9.43 -23.92
C ILE A 46 3.11 -8.44 -24.36
N ASP A 47 3.74 -8.70 -25.50
CA ASP A 47 4.75 -7.81 -26.08
C ASP A 47 4.08 -6.63 -26.82
N SER A 48 3.52 -5.70 -26.04
CA SER A 48 2.88 -4.49 -26.54
C SER A 48 3.23 -3.28 -25.69
N GLU A 49 4.01 -2.36 -26.27
CA GLU A 49 4.39 -1.09 -25.64
C GLU A 49 3.17 -0.26 -25.22
N ILE A 50 2.08 -0.31 -26.00
CA ILE A 50 0.83 0.40 -25.70
C ILE A 50 0.20 -0.15 -24.42
N VAL A 51 0.13 -1.48 -24.29
CA VAL A 51 -0.45 -2.14 -23.10
C VAL A 51 0.39 -1.84 -21.87
N GLY A 52 1.72 -1.92 -21.98
CA GLY A 52 2.65 -1.55 -20.91
C GLY A 52 2.49 -0.09 -20.49
N GLY A 53 2.41 0.83 -21.46
CA GLY A 53 2.23 2.26 -21.20
C GLY A 53 0.92 2.58 -20.48
N VAL A 54 -0.19 1.97 -20.90
CA VAL A 54 -1.49 2.12 -20.21
C VAL A 54 -1.42 1.57 -18.78
N TYR A 55 -0.83 0.39 -18.59
CA TYR A 55 -0.68 -0.21 -17.26
C TYR A 55 0.11 0.68 -16.31
N VAL A 56 1.25 1.21 -16.76
CA VAL A 56 2.09 2.13 -15.97
C VAL A 56 1.31 3.41 -15.62
N SER A 57 0.55 3.96 -16.57
CA SER A 57 -0.28 5.15 -16.31
C SER A 57 -1.34 4.90 -15.23
N LEU A 58 -1.94 3.71 -15.20
CA LEU A 58 -2.90 3.30 -14.16
C LEU A 58 -2.22 3.20 -12.80
N ILE A 59 -1.03 2.59 -12.71
CA ILE A 59 -0.27 2.54 -11.46
C ILE A 59 0.00 3.95 -10.96
N ILE A 60 0.54 4.83 -11.79
CA ILE A 60 0.89 6.20 -11.38
C ILE A 60 -0.37 6.94 -10.87
N GLY A 61 -1.51 6.76 -11.52
CA GLY A 61 -2.79 7.32 -11.09
C GLY A 61 -3.28 6.81 -9.73
N THR A 62 -2.91 5.59 -9.32
CA THR A 62 -3.29 5.02 -8.01
C THR A 62 -2.47 5.53 -6.84
N VAL A 63 -1.25 6.03 -7.08
CA VAL A 63 -0.34 6.50 -6.02
C VAL A 63 -0.97 7.58 -5.13
N PRO A 64 -1.53 8.70 -5.66
CA PRO A 64 -2.12 9.74 -4.82
C PRO A 64 -3.36 9.22 -4.06
N ALA A 65 -4.18 8.39 -4.72
CA ALA A 65 -5.34 7.75 -4.09
C ALA A 65 -4.93 6.91 -2.87
N MET A 66 -3.87 6.12 -3.01
CA MET A 66 -3.35 5.27 -1.93
C MET A 66 -2.81 6.09 -0.77
N PHE A 67 -2.06 7.15 -1.07
CA PHE A 67 -1.52 8.02 -0.04
C PHE A 67 -2.63 8.74 0.74
N SER A 68 -3.66 9.26 0.05
CA SER A 68 -4.81 9.90 0.71
C SER A 68 -5.54 8.95 1.66
N VAL A 69 -5.91 7.75 1.19
CA VAL A 69 -6.67 6.80 2.01
C VAL A 69 -5.86 6.35 3.21
N LEU A 70 -4.55 6.15 3.04
CA LEU A 70 -3.64 5.80 4.12
C LEU A 70 -3.59 6.90 5.19
N VAL A 71 -3.40 8.16 4.78
CA VAL A 71 -3.35 9.30 5.71
C VAL A 71 -4.68 9.45 6.46
N ARG A 72 -5.82 9.37 5.76
CA ARG A 72 -7.16 9.44 6.37
C ARG A 72 -7.42 8.26 7.33
N ARG A 73 -6.83 7.09 7.08
CA ARG A 73 -6.92 5.95 7.99
C ARG A 73 -6.04 6.16 9.22
N PHE A 74 -4.83 6.69 9.06
CA PHE A 74 -3.96 7.05 10.19
C PHE A 74 -4.63 8.08 11.10
N HIS A 75 -5.31 9.08 10.54
CA HIS A 75 -6.08 10.05 11.31
C HIS A 75 -7.27 9.42 12.04
N ASP A 76 -7.92 8.40 11.45
CA ASP A 76 -9.00 7.67 12.12
C ASP A 76 -8.50 6.85 13.30
N VAL A 77 -7.22 6.47 13.29
CA VAL A 77 -6.52 5.74 14.36
C VAL A 77 -5.89 6.70 15.39
N GLY A 78 -6.14 8.01 15.30
CA GLY A 78 -5.55 9.00 16.21
C GLY A 78 -4.06 9.28 15.98
N LEU A 79 -3.45 8.67 14.95
CA LEU A 79 -2.04 8.85 14.63
C LEU A 79 -1.81 10.07 13.72
N SER A 80 -0.72 10.79 13.97
CA SER A 80 -0.33 11.93 13.15
C SER A 80 0.10 11.51 11.73
N THR A 81 -0.09 12.41 10.75
CA THR A 81 0.43 12.24 9.38
C THR A 81 1.94 11.99 9.36
N TRP A 82 2.68 12.55 10.32
CA TRP A 82 4.12 12.33 10.44
C TRP A 82 4.45 10.88 10.79
N SER A 83 3.68 10.25 11.66
CA SER A 83 3.81 8.81 11.95
C SER A 83 3.51 7.94 10.73
N CYS A 84 2.56 8.34 9.88
CA CYS A 84 2.30 7.69 8.59
C CYS A 84 3.52 7.77 7.67
N ILE A 85 4.09 8.98 7.49
CA ILE A 85 5.25 9.20 6.61
C ILE A 85 6.48 8.41 7.08
N LYS A 86 6.78 8.41 8.38
CA LYS A 86 7.91 7.65 8.93
C LYS A 86 7.79 6.15 8.65
N ARG A 87 6.59 5.59 8.80
CA ARG A 87 6.34 4.17 8.54
C ARG A 87 6.41 3.85 7.05
N LEU A 88 5.86 4.71 6.19
CA LEU A 88 5.97 4.57 4.74
C LEU A 88 7.44 4.61 4.28
N LEU A 89 8.23 5.52 4.85
CA LEU A 89 9.67 5.63 4.57
C LEU A 89 10.43 4.37 5.02
N GLN A 90 10.07 3.80 6.18
CA GLN A 90 10.66 2.55 6.66
C GLN A 90 10.40 1.39 5.69
N ILE A 91 9.16 1.25 5.19
CA ILE A 91 8.79 0.20 4.22
C ILE A 91 9.52 0.43 2.89
N ALA A 92 9.54 1.66 2.38
CA ALA A 92 10.22 2.01 1.15
C ALA A 92 11.74 1.77 1.25
N GLY A 93 12.37 2.14 2.37
CA GLY A 93 13.79 1.92 2.63
C GLY A 93 14.16 0.44 2.70
N LEU A 94 13.36 -0.38 3.39
CA LEU A 94 13.55 -1.84 3.45
C LEU A 94 13.40 -2.49 2.07
N SER A 95 12.42 -2.04 1.28
CA SER A 95 12.21 -2.53 -0.08
C SER A 95 13.39 -2.17 -1.00
N PHE A 96 13.87 -0.93 -0.92
CA PHE A 96 15.02 -0.46 -1.69
C PHE A 96 16.31 -1.22 -1.34
N LEU A 97 16.54 -1.47 -0.04
CA LEU A 97 17.68 -2.28 0.42
C LEU A 97 17.60 -3.71 -0.12
N GLY A 98 16.40 -4.32 -0.15
CA GLY A 98 16.17 -5.64 -0.75
C GLY A 98 16.50 -5.68 -2.25
N CYS A 99 16.12 -4.63 -3.00
CA CYS A 99 16.46 -4.50 -4.41
C CYS A 99 17.98 -4.33 -4.64
N ILE A 100 18.67 -3.55 -3.81
CA ILE A 100 20.14 -3.42 -3.87
C ILE A 100 20.80 -4.78 -3.59
N LEU A 101 20.31 -5.51 -2.59
CA LEU A 101 20.85 -6.83 -2.25
C LEU A 101 20.69 -7.83 -3.42
N LEU A 102 19.55 -7.79 -4.11
CA LEU A 102 19.30 -8.55 -5.34
C LEU A 102 20.32 -8.21 -6.44
N ALA A 103 20.62 -6.93 -6.63
CA ALA A 103 21.60 -6.48 -7.62
C ALA A 103 23.03 -6.97 -7.30
N ILE A 104 23.37 -7.13 -6.01
CA ILE A 104 24.69 -7.59 -5.55
C ILE A 104 24.82 -9.12 -5.60
N LEU A 105 23.80 -9.86 -5.14
CA LEU A 105 23.83 -11.33 -5.04
C LEU A 105 23.51 -12.05 -6.36
N GLY A 106 23.02 -11.32 -7.36
CA GLY A 106 22.59 -11.88 -8.64
C GLY A 106 21.19 -12.50 -8.59
N ASN A 107 20.57 -12.75 -9.74
CA ASN A 107 19.17 -13.18 -9.86
C ASN A 107 18.95 -14.67 -9.54
N SER A 108 19.26 -15.08 -8.31
CA SER A 108 18.94 -16.41 -7.78
C SER A 108 17.57 -16.40 -7.11
N ILE A 109 16.83 -17.50 -7.22
CA ILE A 109 15.49 -17.64 -6.59
C ILE A 109 15.54 -17.29 -5.09
N LEU A 110 16.61 -17.70 -4.39
CA LEU A 110 16.80 -17.41 -2.97
C LEU A 110 16.89 -15.90 -2.69
N SER A 111 17.65 -15.15 -3.49
CA SER A 111 17.78 -13.69 -3.33
C SER A 111 16.46 -12.95 -3.64
N ALA A 112 15.67 -13.45 -4.59
CA ALA A 112 14.35 -12.91 -4.90
C ALA A 112 13.36 -13.14 -3.75
N LEU A 113 13.37 -14.34 -3.15
CA LEU A 113 12.55 -14.63 -1.97
C LEU A 113 12.93 -13.73 -0.79
N ILE A 114 14.22 -13.52 -0.53
CA ILE A 114 14.69 -12.62 0.54
C ILE A 114 14.26 -11.18 0.28
N ALA A 115 14.36 -10.69 -0.96
CA ALA A 115 13.93 -9.34 -1.31
C ALA A 115 12.42 -9.13 -1.20
N LEU A 116 11.61 -10.18 -1.37
CA LEU A 116 10.15 -10.14 -1.19
C LEU A 116 9.72 -10.25 0.28
N LEU A 117 10.55 -10.81 1.16
CA LEU A 117 10.24 -10.90 2.60
C LEU A 117 10.20 -9.53 3.28
N TRP A 118 11.11 -8.62 2.94
CA TRP A 118 11.19 -7.28 3.52
C TRP A 118 9.95 -6.38 3.29
N PRO A 119 9.45 -6.22 2.05
CA PRO A 119 8.21 -5.48 1.81
C PRO A 119 7.00 -6.20 2.44
N PHE A 120 6.99 -7.53 2.48
CA PHE A 120 5.92 -8.29 3.10
C PHE A 120 5.86 -8.08 4.62
N ILE A 121 7.01 -8.08 5.31
CA ILE A 121 7.12 -7.74 6.73
C ILE A 121 6.69 -6.30 7.00
N GLY A 122 7.12 -5.35 6.17
CA GLY A 122 6.69 -3.96 6.26
C GLY A 122 5.18 -3.80 6.10
N PHE A 123 4.59 -4.53 5.15
CA PHE A 123 3.16 -4.59 4.92
C PHE A 123 2.40 -5.19 6.10
N LEU A 124 2.88 -6.31 6.67
CA LEU A 124 2.27 -6.93 7.86
C LEU A 124 2.34 -6.03 9.09
N PHE A 125 3.45 -5.33 9.29
CA PHE A 125 3.58 -4.38 10.40
C PHE A 125 2.58 -3.22 10.25
N MET A 126 2.44 -2.69 9.04
CA MET A 126 1.42 -1.67 8.74
C MET A 126 0.00 -2.22 8.89
N PHE A 127 -0.24 -3.46 8.46
CA PHE A 127 -1.51 -4.18 8.63
C PHE A 127 -1.91 -4.26 10.11
N ILE A 128 -0.98 -4.69 10.97
CA ILE A 128 -1.20 -4.82 12.42
C ILE A 128 -1.53 -3.46 13.04
N VAL A 129 -0.79 -2.40 12.72
CA VAL A 129 -1.04 -1.06 13.25
C VAL A 129 -2.42 -0.53 12.83
N LEU A 130 -2.81 -0.75 11.58
CA LEU A 130 -4.08 -0.25 11.05
C LEU A 130 -5.31 -1.03 11.54
N ILE A 131 -5.11 -2.25 12.05
CA ILE A 131 -6.14 -3.11 12.66
C ILE A 131 -6.16 -2.99 14.19
N GLY A 132 -4.99 -2.91 14.83
CA GLY A 132 -4.77 -3.13 16.26
C GLY A 132 -5.21 -2.02 17.17
N ASP A 133 -5.26 -0.77 16.72
CA ASP A 133 -5.64 0.36 17.58
C ASP A 133 -7.15 0.51 17.83
N SER A 134 -7.99 -0.48 17.48
CA SER A 134 -9.32 -0.54 18.11
C SER A 134 -9.33 -1.25 19.47
N VAL A 135 -8.18 -1.37 20.14
CA VAL A 135 -8.05 -2.10 21.42
C VAL A 135 -7.42 -1.26 22.54
N TYR A 136 -6.80 -0.10 22.26
CA TYR A 136 -6.02 0.64 23.26
C TYR A 136 -6.63 1.96 23.76
N GLU A 137 -7.88 2.29 23.40
CA GLU A 137 -8.55 3.49 23.96
C GLU A 137 -9.34 3.22 25.26
N ASP A 138 -9.38 2.00 25.77
CA ASP A 138 -10.16 1.67 26.99
C ASP A 138 -9.35 1.70 28.29
N ASP A 139 -8.01 1.87 28.25
CA ASP A 139 -7.14 1.73 29.44
C ASP A 139 -6.53 3.05 29.99
N ASP A 140 -6.78 4.20 29.34
CA ASP A 140 -6.21 5.50 29.77
C ASP A 140 -7.24 6.45 30.44
N GLU A 141 -8.44 5.95 30.75
CA GLU A 141 -9.46 6.66 31.55
C GLU A 141 -9.73 5.95 32.91
N GLU A 142 -8.71 5.82 33.77
CA GLU A 142 -8.88 5.64 35.23
C GLU A 142 -7.97 6.57 36.05
#